data_AF-A0A9D3MFS3-F1
#
_entry.id   AF-A0A9D3MFS3-F1
#
_cell.length_a   1.000
_cell.length_b   1.000
_cell.length_c   1.000
_cell.angle_alpha   90.00
_cell.angle_beta   90.00
_cell.angle_gamma   90.00
#
_symmetry.space_group_name_H-M   'P 1'
#
loop_
_entity.id
_entity.type
_entity.pdbx_description
1 polymer ?
#
loop_
_entity_poly.entity_id
_entity_poly.type
_entity_poly.pdbx_seq_one_letter_code
_entity_poly.pdbx_strand_id
1 'polypeptide(L)'
;MSQVGNTEEELAEDRPSVESENREERLAARRLRIEERNRKALADDSEEEKQIKETRESQKQVEESEERMIKLQRDGTDLLTNIQVAADFRESQRRMEEDEARRQRIEKLENEVKTSLEKFGEITEKWTVARAKEIPQDLRDALMRQQQLCALLIEDKNKLINDLQEELKTCDNLYVKDLKRQGEDVDLMIDRMEEQIKNLMKSYKEEYEKIENSFEKERAELLHRNRTEWEQKMKERRDKEVEYLMQRMKKVEESEMMLNKLRLDDAEECNAIKTKLDNEVQVLQQQVQQMKATYHLNQEKLEYNLHVLKKRDEENTITKTQQKRKITRLQDTLGNLKARCAKQEKQAREEKQSITDDYKRIVQENKHREKKMK
;
A
#
# COMPACT_ATOMS: atom_id res chain seq x y z
N MET A 1 43.26 -40.13 -24.42
CA MET A 1 41.89 -39.69 -24.75
C MET A 1 41.04 -40.01 -23.54
N SER A 2 40.30 -39.13 -22.87
CA SER A 2 40.15 -37.67 -22.92
C SER A 2 39.64 -37.31 -21.50
N GLN A 3 40.26 -36.33 -20.86
CA GLN A 3 39.80 -35.75 -19.61
C GLN A 3 38.52 -34.95 -19.89
N VAL A 4 37.41 -35.32 -19.27
CA VAL A 4 36.21 -34.49 -19.15
C VAL A 4 35.98 -34.28 -17.67
N GLY A 5 36.70 -33.31 -17.12
CA GLY A 5 36.57 -32.81 -15.78
C GLY A 5 37.14 -31.40 -15.78
N ASN A 6 36.37 -30.44 -15.26
CA ASN A 6 36.59 -28.99 -15.26
C ASN A 6 36.14 -28.25 -16.54
N THR A 7 34.84 -28.01 -16.66
CA THR A 7 34.30 -26.88 -17.46
C THR A 7 33.12 -26.17 -16.78
N GLU A 8 32.82 -26.45 -15.50
CA GLU A 8 31.77 -25.72 -14.75
C GLU A 8 32.32 -24.62 -13.82
N GLU A 9 33.63 -24.56 -13.57
CA GLU A 9 34.24 -23.53 -12.70
C GLU A 9 34.72 -22.27 -13.46
N GLU A 10 34.85 -22.30 -14.79
CA GLU A 10 35.36 -21.17 -15.59
C GLU A 10 34.29 -20.15 -16.03
N LEU A 11 33.01 -20.35 -15.69
CA LEU A 11 31.92 -19.41 -16.03
C LEU A 11 31.43 -18.57 -14.84
N ALA A 12 32.12 -18.64 -13.69
CA ALA A 12 31.77 -17.88 -12.50
C ALA A 12 32.43 -16.49 -12.43
N GLU A 13 33.45 -16.21 -13.26
CA GLU A 13 34.22 -14.96 -13.17
C GLU A 13 33.62 -13.75 -13.90
N ASP A 14 32.58 -13.93 -14.72
CA ASP A 14 32.02 -12.84 -15.56
C ASP A 14 30.58 -12.46 -15.17
N ARG A 15 30.24 -12.58 -13.88
CA ARG A 15 28.97 -12.05 -13.35
C ARG A 15 29.14 -10.55 -13.05
N PRO A 16 28.31 -9.66 -13.62
CA PRO A 16 28.39 -8.23 -13.35
C PRO A 16 28.35 -7.96 -11.84
N SER A 17 29.40 -7.31 -11.32
CA SER A 17 29.52 -7.02 -9.89
C SER A 17 28.97 -5.64 -9.55
N VAL A 18 28.32 -5.51 -8.39
CA VAL A 18 27.79 -4.23 -7.88
C VAL A 18 28.92 -3.29 -7.42
N GLU A 19 30.11 -3.84 -7.21
CA GLU A 19 31.32 -3.14 -6.74
C GLU A 19 32.28 -2.79 -7.88
N SER A 20 31.91 -3.07 -9.14
CA SER A 20 32.71 -2.69 -10.32
C SER A 20 32.83 -1.16 -10.46
N GLU A 21 34.00 -0.67 -10.87
CA GLU A 21 34.25 0.74 -11.19
C GLU A 21 33.42 1.20 -12.41
N ASN A 22 33.02 0.26 -13.27
CA ASN A 22 32.27 0.52 -14.49
C ASN A 22 30.76 0.74 -14.21
N ARG A 23 30.20 1.83 -14.73
CA ARG A 23 28.79 2.22 -14.48
C ARG A 23 27.81 1.22 -15.11
N GLU A 24 28.14 0.67 -16.27
CA GLU A 24 27.26 -0.25 -17.02
C GLU A 24 27.16 -1.62 -16.34
N GLU A 25 28.29 -2.15 -15.84
CA GLU A 25 28.32 -3.40 -15.08
C GLU A 25 27.51 -3.31 -13.79
N ARG A 26 27.57 -2.18 -13.07
CA ARG A 26 26.73 -1.97 -11.87
C ARG A 26 25.24 -1.91 -12.20
N LEU A 27 24.86 -1.32 -13.34
CA LEU A 27 23.47 -1.28 -13.79
C LEU A 27 22.98 -2.68 -14.21
N ALA A 28 23.81 -3.45 -14.92
CA ALA A 28 23.53 -4.84 -15.29
C ALA A 28 23.39 -5.74 -14.06
N ALA A 29 24.29 -5.61 -13.08
CA ALA A 29 24.24 -6.35 -11.81
C ALA A 29 22.97 -6.07 -11.01
N ARG A 30 22.53 -4.80 -10.97
CA ARG A 30 21.28 -4.41 -10.31
C ARG A 30 20.05 -4.95 -11.03
N ARG A 31 20.02 -4.91 -12.37
CA ARG A 31 18.93 -5.48 -13.17
C ARG A 31 18.81 -6.98 -12.95
N LEU A 32 19.92 -7.71 -12.99
CA LEU A 32 19.95 -9.15 -12.72
C LEU A 32 19.45 -9.50 -11.31
N ARG A 33 19.83 -8.74 -10.27
CA ARG A 33 19.28 -8.95 -8.91
C ARG A 33 17.78 -8.68 -8.83
N ILE A 34 17.28 -7.67 -9.55
CA ILE A 34 15.85 -7.34 -9.59
C ILE A 34 15.08 -8.44 -10.33
N GLU A 35 15.60 -8.92 -11.46
CA GLU A 35 15.02 -10.04 -12.20
C GLU A 35 15.03 -11.34 -11.39
N GLU A 36 16.13 -11.66 -10.68
CA GLU A 36 16.17 -12.83 -9.80
C GLU A 36 15.19 -12.72 -8.64
N ARG A 37 15.03 -11.53 -8.05
CA ARG A 37 14.06 -11.29 -6.99
C ARG A 37 12.63 -11.42 -7.50
N ASN A 38 12.33 -10.87 -8.68
CA ASN A 38 11.01 -11.00 -9.31
C ASN A 38 10.72 -12.45 -9.71
N ARG A 39 11.71 -13.18 -10.22
CA ARG A 39 11.58 -14.60 -10.55
C ARG A 39 11.33 -15.47 -9.31
N LYS A 40 11.99 -15.17 -8.19
CA LYS A 40 11.74 -15.86 -6.91
C LYS A 40 10.34 -15.54 -6.38
N ALA A 41 9.89 -14.28 -6.44
CA ALA A 41 8.54 -13.92 -6.04
C ALA A 41 7.47 -14.64 -6.90
N LEU A 42 7.68 -14.74 -8.23
CA LEU A 42 6.79 -15.52 -9.10
C LEU A 42 6.81 -17.03 -8.81
N ALA A 43 7.94 -17.57 -8.35
CA ALA A 43 8.06 -18.98 -8.01
C ALA A 43 7.34 -19.30 -6.68
N ASP A 44 7.46 -18.43 -5.68
CA ASP A 44 6.76 -18.55 -4.40
C ASP A 44 5.22 -18.45 -4.59
N ASP A 45 4.74 -17.48 -5.41
CA ASP A 45 3.31 -17.39 -5.75
C ASP A 45 2.79 -18.69 -6.42
N SER A 46 3.63 -19.35 -7.22
CA SER A 46 3.29 -20.60 -7.90
C SER A 46 3.23 -21.81 -6.96
N GLU A 47 4.03 -21.83 -5.89
CA GLU A 47 3.99 -22.87 -4.87
C GLU A 47 2.79 -22.71 -3.93
N GLU A 48 2.44 -21.47 -3.55
CA GLU A 48 1.23 -21.18 -2.77
C GLU A 48 -0.05 -21.58 -3.54
N GLU A 49 -0.13 -21.30 -4.85
CA GLU A 49 -1.26 -21.71 -5.70
C GLU A 49 -1.44 -23.24 -5.77
N LYS A 50 -0.34 -24.00 -5.73
CA LYS A 50 -0.38 -25.48 -5.76
C LYS A 50 -0.87 -26.06 -4.44
N GLN A 51 -0.41 -25.52 -3.31
CA GLN A 51 -0.89 -25.96 -1.99
C GLN A 51 -2.38 -25.65 -1.79
N ILE A 52 -2.86 -24.49 -2.26
CA ILE A 52 -4.29 -24.12 -2.21
C ILE A 52 -5.16 -25.06 -3.06
N LYS A 53 -4.61 -25.74 -4.08
CA LYS A 53 -5.34 -26.71 -4.91
C LYS A 53 -5.52 -28.08 -4.27
N GLU A 54 -4.60 -28.52 -3.41
CA GLU A 54 -4.66 -29.86 -2.80
C GLU A 54 -5.58 -29.94 -1.56
N THR A 55 -6.11 -28.81 -1.08
CA THR A 55 -6.91 -28.76 0.16
C THR A 55 -8.17 -27.89 0.05
N ARG A 56 -8.81 -27.81 -1.11
CA ARG A 56 -10.09 -27.07 -1.20
C ARG A 56 -11.21 -27.84 -0.51
N GLU A 57 -11.89 -27.20 0.42
CA GLU A 57 -13.02 -27.76 1.15
C GLU A 57 -14.19 -28.07 0.20
N SER A 58 -14.35 -27.27 -0.86
CA SER A 58 -15.31 -27.49 -1.93
C SER A 58 -15.06 -28.79 -2.70
N GLN A 59 -13.81 -29.16 -2.94
CA GLN A 59 -13.47 -30.42 -3.61
C GLN A 59 -13.78 -31.63 -2.74
N LYS A 60 -13.46 -31.57 -1.44
CA LYS A 60 -13.86 -32.60 -0.47
C LYS A 60 -15.38 -32.74 -0.40
N GLN A 61 -16.10 -31.62 -0.40
CA GLN A 61 -17.56 -31.63 -0.40
C GLN A 61 -18.12 -32.30 -1.67
N VAL A 62 -17.50 -32.12 -2.84
CA VAL A 62 -17.88 -32.81 -4.08
C VAL A 62 -17.66 -34.32 -3.94
N GLU A 63 -16.48 -34.75 -3.51
CA GLU A 63 -16.15 -36.17 -3.32
C GLU A 63 -17.12 -36.87 -2.35
N GLU A 64 -17.38 -36.25 -1.20
CA GLU A 64 -18.34 -36.77 -0.23
C GLU A 64 -19.76 -36.86 -0.80
N SER A 65 -20.15 -35.88 -1.62
CA SER A 65 -21.47 -35.86 -2.26
C SER A 65 -21.58 -37.00 -3.28
N GLU A 66 -20.53 -37.24 -4.07
CA GLU A 66 -20.46 -38.36 -5.01
C GLU A 66 -20.56 -39.71 -4.29
N GLU A 67 -19.82 -39.91 -3.19
CA GLU A 67 -19.90 -41.13 -2.39
C GLU A 67 -21.31 -41.36 -1.82
N ARG A 68 -21.94 -40.30 -1.29
CA ARG A 68 -23.33 -40.36 -0.81
C ARG A 68 -24.30 -40.76 -1.92
N MET A 69 -24.14 -40.20 -3.12
CA MET A 69 -24.99 -40.54 -4.26
C MET A 69 -24.78 -41.98 -4.74
N ILE A 70 -23.55 -42.45 -4.81
CA ILE A 70 -23.23 -43.85 -5.17
C ILE A 70 -23.85 -44.81 -4.16
N LYS A 71 -23.75 -44.50 -2.86
CA LYS A 71 -24.37 -45.32 -1.82
C LYS A 71 -25.89 -45.37 -1.97
N LEU A 72 -26.54 -44.23 -2.19
CA LEU A 72 -27.99 -44.17 -2.38
C LEU A 72 -28.45 -44.97 -3.61
N GLN A 73 -27.70 -44.92 -4.72
CA GLN A 73 -27.98 -45.73 -5.91
C GLN A 73 -27.86 -47.23 -5.65
N ARG A 74 -26.83 -47.64 -4.89
CA ARG A 74 -26.63 -49.04 -4.49
C ARG A 74 -27.78 -49.53 -3.60
N ASP A 75 -28.09 -48.77 -2.55
CA ASP A 75 -29.18 -49.10 -1.62
C ASP A 75 -30.54 -49.20 -2.36
N GLY A 76 -30.78 -48.30 -3.32
CA GLY A 76 -31.97 -48.35 -4.18
C GLY A 76 -32.00 -49.58 -5.11
N THR A 77 -30.86 -49.96 -5.67
CA THR A 77 -30.73 -51.17 -6.50
C THR A 77 -30.96 -52.44 -5.68
N ASP A 78 -30.46 -52.50 -4.45
CA ASP A 78 -30.65 -53.63 -3.54
C ASP A 78 -32.13 -53.82 -3.19
N LEU A 79 -32.87 -52.72 -2.97
CA LEU A 79 -34.31 -52.78 -2.68
C LEU A 79 -35.14 -53.36 -3.83
N LEU A 80 -34.75 -53.11 -5.08
CA LEU A 80 -35.39 -53.68 -6.28
C LEU A 80 -34.98 -55.13 -6.48
N THR A 81 -33.68 -55.42 -6.30
CA THR A 81 -33.13 -56.78 -6.39
C THR A 81 -33.79 -57.71 -5.39
N ASN A 82 -34.11 -57.24 -4.18
CA ASN A 82 -34.83 -58.01 -3.17
C ASN A 82 -36.23 -58.48 -3.64
N ILE A 83 -36.95 -57.68 -4.43
CA ILE A 83 -38.24 -58.11 -5.00
C ILE A 83 -38.00 -59.19 -6.05
N GLN A 84 -37.03 -59.00 -6.94
CA GLN A 84 -36.69 -59.96 -7.99
C GLN A 84 -36.28 -61.31 -7.41
N VAL A 85 -35.38 -61.32 -6.42
CA VAL A 85 -34.92 -62.54 -5.76
C VAL A 85 -36.08 -63.26 -5.06
N ALA A 86 -37.01 -62.52 -4.43
CA ALA A 86 -38.19 -63.11 -3.83
C ALA A 86 -39.14 -63.71 -4.89
N ALA A 87 -39.32 -63.06 -6.03
CA ALA A 87 -40.11 -63.59 -7.14
C ALA A 87 -39.48 -64.85 -7.75
N ASP A 88 -38.16 -64.83 -7.99
CA ASP A 88 -37.40 -65.96 -8.54
C ASP A 88 -37.41 -67.17 -7.62
N PHE A 89 -37.28 -66.97 -6.31
CA PHE A 89 -37.38 -68.04 -5.33
C PHE A 89 -38.74 -68.75 -5.39
N ARG A 90 -39.82 -67.98 -5.55
CA ARG A 90 -41.18 -68.52 -5.64
C ARG A 90 -41.45 -69.23 -6.95
N GLU A 91 -40.94 -68.69 -8.05
CA GLU A 91 -40.96 -69.34 -9.35
C GLU A 91 -40.23 -70.69 -9.30
N SER A 92 -39.07 -70.73 -8.65
CA SER A 92 -38.31 -71.96 -8.45
C SER A 92 -39.09 -72.99 -7.63
N GLN A 93 -39.76 -72.58 -6.55
CA GLN A 93 -40.63 -73.46 -5.77
C GLN A 93 -41.80 -74.00 -6.61
N ARG A 94 -42.50 -73.14 -7.36
CA ARG A 94 -43.62 -73.57 -8.23
C ARG A 94 -43.18 -74.63 -9.24
N ARG A 95 -42.04 -74.43 -9.90
CA ARG A 95 -41.49 -75.40 -10.85
C ARG A 95 -41.20 -76.76 -10.22
N MET A 96 -40.69 -76.75 -8.99
CA MET A 96 -40.44 -77.99 -8.24
C MET A 96 -41.73 -78.74 -7.94
N GLU A 97 -42.76 -78.04 -7.46
CA GLU A 97 -44.08 -78.61 -7.17
C GLU A 97 -44.78 -79.13 -8.45
N GLU A 98 -44.71 -78.38 -9.56
CA GLU A 98 -45.26 -78.80 -10.85
C GLU A 98 -44.55 -80.04 -11.41
N ASP A 99 -43.23 -80.12 -11.29
CA ASP A 99 -42.47 -81.29 -11.74
C ASP A 99 -42.80 -82.54 -10.88
N GLU A 100 -43.00 -82.37 -9.58
CA GLU A 100 -43.44 -83.46 -8.70
C GLU A 100 -44.87 -83.91 -9.03
N ALA A 101 -45.81 -82.98 -9.19
CA ALA A 101 -47.18 -83.28 -9.60
C ALA A 101 -47.22 -83.98 -10.97
N ARG A 102 -46.39 -83.53 -11.93
CA ARG A 102 -46.24 -84.18 -13.24
C ARG A 102 -45.76 -85.62 -13.11
N ARG A 103 -44.76 -85.89 -12.25
CA ARG A 103 -44.27 -87.25 -12.00
C ARG A 103 -45.38 -88.14 -11.43
N GLN A 104 -46.09 -87.66 -10.41
CA GLN A 104 -47.20 -88.41 -9.80
C GLN A 104 -48.32 -88.69 -10.82
N ARG A 105 -48.63 -87.73 -11.70
CA ARG A 105 -49.62 -87.92 -12.77
C ARG A 105 -49.20 -89.00 -13.75
N ILE A 106 -47.94 -88.99 -14.19
CA ILE A 106 -47.38 -90.01 -15.09
C ILE A 106 -47.47 -91.40 -14.44
N GLU A 107 -47.04 -91.53 -13.19
CA GLU A 107 -47.08 -92.82 -12.47
C GLU A 107 -48.51 -93.36 -12.33
N LYS A 108 -49.48 -92.49 -12.01
CA LYS A 108 -50.92 -92.87 -11.96
C LYS A 108 -51.42 -93.37 -13.32
N LEU A 109 -51.05 -92.68 -14.41
CA LEU A 109 -51.43 -93.07 -15.76
C LEU A 109 -50.82 -94.41 -16.16
N GLU A 110 -49.54 -94.64 -15.85
CA GLU A 110 -48.86 -95.91 -16.11
C GLU A 110 -49.51 -97.07 -15.34
N ASN A 111 -49.83 -96.86 -14.06
CA ASN A 111 -50.54 -97.85 -13.24
C ASN A 111 -51.95 -98.15 -13.75
N GLU A 112 -52.70 -97.13 -14.18
CA GLU A 112 -54.03 -97.31 -14.77
C GLU A 112 -53.95 -98.03 -16.14
N VAL A 113 -52.94 -97.73 -16.96
CA VAL A 113 -52.71 -98.46 -18.22
C VAL A 113 -52.45 -99.93 -17.91
N LYS A 114 -51.56 -100.25 -16.96
CA LYS A 114 -51.23 -101.62 -16.59
C LYS A 114 -52.44 -102.39 -16.06
N THR A 115 -53.12 -101.84 -15.06
CA THR A 115 -54.31 -102.48 -14.44
C THR A 115 -55.48 -102.59 -15.41
N SER A 116 -55.69 -101.59 -16.26
CA SER A 116 -56.75 -101.67 -17.28
C SER A 116 -56.45 -102.72 -18.34
N LEU A 117 -55.18 -102.89 -18.74
CA LEU A 117 -54.77 -103.92 -19.69
C LEU A 117 -54.95 -105.33 -19.12
N GLU A 118 -54.59 -105.54 -17.86
CA GLU A 118 -54.83 -106.80 -17.12
C GLU A 118 -56.33 -107.13 -17.05
N LYS A 119 -57.17 -106.18 -16.59
CA LYS A 119 -58.63 -106.32 -16.56
C LYS A 119 -59.22 -106.58 -17.95
N PHE A 120 -58.73 -105.92 -18.99
CA PHE A 120 -59.17 -106.12 -20.37
C PHE A 120 -58.82 -107.52 -20.88
N GLY A 121 -57.62 -108.00 -20.55
CA GLY A 121 -57.17 -109.36 -20.85
C GLY A 121 -58.09 -110.41 -20.23
N GLU A 122 -58.39 -110.29 -18.94
CA GLU A 122 -59.31 -111.18 -18.25
C GLU A 122 -60.72 -111.18 -18.85
N ILE A 123 -61.24 -110.00 -19.20
CA ILE A 123 -62.53 -109.87 -19.89
C ILE A 123 -62.44 -110.62 -21.23
N THR A 124 -61.41 -110.37 -22.02
CA THR A 124 -61.23 -111.03 -23.33
C THR A 124 -61.18 -112.56 -23.21
N GLU A 125 -60.48 -113.09 -22.20
CA GLU A 125 -60.42 -114.53 -21.95
C GLU A 125 -61.79 -115.09 -21.52
N LYS A 126 -62.52 -114.42 -20.61
CA LYS A 126 -63.85 -114.85 -20.14
C LYS A 126 -64.91 -114.86 -21.26
N TRP A 127 -64.76 -114.06 -22.32
CA TRP A 127 -65.61 -114.15 -23.52
C TRP A 127 -65.45 -115.50 -24.24
N THR A 128 -64.23 -116.04 -24.32
CA THR A 128 -63.99 -117.37 -24.93
C THR A 128 -64.65 -118.48 -24.14
N VAL A 129 -64.61 -118.40 -22.80
CA VAL A 129 -65.25 -119.35 -21.89
C VAL A 129 -66.78 -119.25 -21.97
N ALA A 130 -67.33 -118.04 -22.03
CA ALA A 130 -68.77 -117.82 -22.18
C ALA A 130 -69.30 -118.45 -23.47
N ARG A 131 -68.55 -118.37 -24.59
CA ARG A 131 -68.91 -118.96 -25.87
C ARG A 131 -68.99 -120.50 -25.85
N ALA A 132 -68.26 -121.15 -24.95
CA ALA A 132 -68.25 -122.60 -24.80
C ALA A 132 -69.41 -123.17 -23.96
N LYS A 133 -70.29 -122.32 -23.40
CA LYS A 133 -71.41 -122.75 -22.56
C LYS A 133 -72.63 -123.16 -23.39
N GLU A 134 -73.08 -124.39 -23.22
CA GLU A 134 -74.26 -124.94 -23.93
C GLU A 134 -75.58 -124.66 -23.20
N ILE A 135 -75.54 -124.38 -21.88
CA ILE A 135 -76.74 -124.12 -21.07
C ILE A 135 -77.11 -122.63 -21.15
N PRO A 136 -78.32 -122.27 -21.63
CA PRO A 136 -78.71 -120.86 -21.81
C PRO A 136 -78.71 -120.02 -20.53
N GLN A 137 -79.03 -120.61 -19.38
CA GLN A 137 -79.01 -119.94 -18.08
C GLN A 137 -77.56 -119.58 -17.67
N ASP A 138 -76.63 -120.53 -17.81
CA ASP A 138 -75.22 -120.33 -17.49
C ASP A 138 -74.53 -119.33 -18.44
N LEU A 139 -74.97 -119.29 -19.71
CA LEU A 139 -74.55 -118.29 -20.69
C LEU A 139 -75.05 -116.90 -20.28
N ARG A 140 -76.34 -116.76 -19.96
CA ARG A 140 -76.92 -115.49 -19.49
C ARG A 140 -76.18 -114.94 -18.28
N ASP A 141 -75.92 -115.78 -17.28
CA ASP A 141 -75.24 -115.36 -16.06
C ASP A 141 -73.75 -115.03 -16.32
N ALA A 142 -73.11 -115.66 -17.31
CA ALA A 142 -71.76 -115.27 -17.73
C ALA A 142 -71.75 -113.91 -18.45
N LEU A 143 -72.71 -113.67 -19.35
CA LEU A 143 -72.86 -112.40 -20.06
C LEU A 143 -73.18 -111.25 -19.11
N MET A 144 -74.03 -111.46 -18.10
CA MET A 144 -74.30 -110.44 -17.08
C MET A 144 -73.07 -110.10 -16.26
N ARG A 145 -72.28 -111.10 -15.82
CA ARG A 145 -71.01 -110.85 -15.12
C ARG A 145 -70.02 -110.10 -16.01
N GLN A 146 -69.98 -110.43 -17.30
CA GLN A 146 -69.11 -109.77 -18.26
C GLN A 146 -69.49 -108.31 -18.51
N GLN A 147 -70.79 -108.04 -18.62
CA GLN A 147 -71.33 -106.68 -18.70
C GLN A 147 -70.96 -105.88 -17.44
N GLN A 148 -71.04 -106.50 -16.25
CA GLN A 148 -70.61 -105.87 -15.01
C GLN A 148 -69.11 -105.55 -15.01
N LEU A 149 -68.24 -106.47 -15.45
CA LEU A 149 -66.80 -106.21 -15.55
C LEU A 149 -66.46 -105.09 -16.53
N CYS A 150 -67.12 -105.03 -17.69
CA CYS A 150 -66.97 -103.92 -18.63
C CYS A 150 -67.48 -102.59 -18.05
N ALA A 151 -68.60 -102.61 -17.33
CA ALA A 151 -69.13 -101.43 -16.66
C ALA A 151 -68.16 -100.89 -15.59
N LEU A 152 -67.59 -101.78 -14.78
CA LEU A 152 -66.58 -101.42 -13.77
C LEU A 152 -65.34 -100.80 -14.41
N LEU A 153 -64.84 -101.35 -15.52
CA LEU A 153 -63.70 -100.78 -16.24
C LEU A 153 -64.00 -99.38 -16.79
N ILE A 154 -65.20 -99.17 -17.37
CA ILE A 154 -65.64 -97.85 -17.84
C ILE A 154 -65.76 -96.88 -16.67
N GLU A 155 -66.27 -97.33 -15.53
CA GLU A 155 -66.38 -96.52 -14.33
C GLU A 155 -65.00 -96.09 -13.81
N ASP A 156 -64.01 -96.98 -13.79
CA ASP A 156 -62.63 -96.67 -13.41
C ASP A 156 -62.00 -95.63 -14.37
N LYS A 157 -62.21 -95.78 -15.68
CA LYS A 157 -61.76 -94.79 -16.68
C LYS A 157 -62.45 -93.43 -16.49
N ASN A 158 -63.75 -93.42 -16.24
CA ASN A 158 -64.51 -92.20 -15.98
C ASN A 158 -64.05 -91.51 -14.68
N LYS A 159 -63.71 -92.27 -13.64
CA LYS A 159 -63.11 -91.73 -12.41
C LYS A 159 -61.78 -91.04 -12.72
N LEU A 160 -60.86 -91.71 -13.44
CA LEU A 160 -59.60 -91.09 -13.85
C LEU A 160 -59.82 -89.82 -14.68
N ILE A 161 -60.78 -89.83 -15.63
CA ILE A 161 -61.09 -88.64 -16.43
C ILE A 161 -61.55 -87.49 -15.53
N ASN A 162 -62.42 -87.74 -14.55
CA ASN A 162 -62.88 -86.73 -13.62
C ASN A 162 -61.73 -86.18 -12.77
N ASP A 163 -60.87 -87.06 -12.24
CA ASP A 163 -59.69 -86.65 -11.45
C ASP A 163 -58.76 -85.73 -12.28
N LEU A 164 -58.49 -86.08 -13.54
CA LEU A 164 -57.68 -85.26 -14.43
C LEU A 164 -58.35 -83.92 -14.78
N GLN A 165 -59.68 -83.90 -14.94
CA GLN A 165 -60.44 -82.67 -15.16
C GLN A 165 -60.42 -81.75 -13.93
N GLU A 166 -60.50 -82.31 -12.71
CA GLU A 166 -60.39 -81.56 -11.47
C GLU A 166 -58.97 -81.01 -11.27
N GLU A 167 -57.95 -81.81 -11.58
CA GLU A 167 -56.55 -81.39 -11.55
C GLU A 167 -56.32 -80.22 -12.53
N LEU A 168 -56.85 -80.31 -13.75
CA LEU A 168 -56.77 -79.25 -14.76
C LEU A 168 -57.45 -77.95 -14.28
N LYS A 169 -58.66 -78.03 -13.73
CA LYS A 169 -59.35 -76.87 -13.13
C LYS A 169 -58.55 -76.27 -11.98
N THR A 170 -57.89 -77.10 -11.18
CA THR A 170 -57.06 -76.64 -10.06
C THR A 170 -55.82 -75.91 -10.57
N CYS A 171 -55.15 -76.46 -11.59
CA CYS A 171 -54.03 -75.79 -12.27
C CYS A 171 -54.45 -74.44 -12.87
N ASP A 172 -55.60 -74.36 -13.56
CA ASP A 172 -56.09 -73.09 -14.12
C ASP A 172 -56.33 -72.04 -13.03
N ASN A 173 -56.92 -72.45 -11.89
CA ASN A 173 -57.13 -71.55 -10.76
C ASN A 173 -55.82 -71.08 -10.13
N LEU A 174 -54.81 -71.95 -10.03
CA LEU A 174 -53.48 -71.59 -9.55
C LEU A 174 -52.79 -70.61 -10.50
N TYR A 175 -52.85 -70.87 -11.81
CA TYR A 175 -52.29 -69.99 -12.82
C TYR A 175 -52.86 -68.56 -12.75
N VAL A 176 -54.17 -68.41 -12.58
CA VAL A 176 -54.80 -67.10 -12.41
C VAL A 176 -54.33 -66.41 -11.12
N LYS A 177 -54.15 -67.16 -10.02
CA LYS A 177 -53.62 -66.59 -8.76
C LYS A 177 -52.17 -66.14 -8.92
N ASP A 178 -51.35 -66.94 -9.59
CA ASP A 178 -49.95 -66.61 -9.85
C ASP A 178 -49.81 -65.39 -10.75
N LEU A 179 -50.63 -65.28 -11.80
CA LEU A 179 -50.67 -64.08 -12.64
C LEU A 179 -51.02 -62.82 -11.85
N LYS A 180 -52.02 -62.90 -10.96
CA LYS A 180 -52.39 -61.76 -10.11
C LYS A 180 -51.24 -61.36 -9.19
N ARG A 181 -50.60 -62.34 -8.56
CA ARG A 181 -49.46 -62.13 -7.67
C ARG A 181 -48.26 -61.54 -8.41
N GLN A 182 -47.95 -62.03 -9.61
CA GLN A 182 -46.90 -61.45 -10.45
C GLN A 182 -47.22 -60.00 -10.83
N GLY A 183 -48.50 -59.69 -11.09
CA GLY A 183 -48.97 -58.32 -11.28
C GLY A 183 -48.69 -57.45 -10.05
N GLU A 184 -49.08 -57.91 -8.86
CA GLU A 184 -48.83 -57.21 -7.58
C GLU A 184 -47.32 -57.01 -7.32
N ASP A 185 -46.47 -57.99 -7.65
CA ASP A 185 -45.02 -57.88 -7.51
C ASP A 185 -44.43 -56.83 -8.49
N VAL A 186 -44.95 -56.75 -9.72
CA VAL A 186 -44.55 -55.75 -10.71
C VAL A 186 -45.01 -54.35 -10.29
N ASP A 187 -46.25 -54.20 -9.82
CA ASP A 187 -46.79 -52.94 -9.32
C ASP A 187 -45.95 -52.44 -8.13
N LEU A 188 -45.62 -53.34 -7.19
CA LEU A 188 -44.73 -53.02 -6.07
C LEU A 188 -43.33 -52.61 -6.52
N MET A 189 -42.79 -53.24 -7.56
CA MET A 189 -41.49 -52.86 -8.13
C MET A 189 -41.56 -51.46 -8.75
N ILE A 190 -42.62 -51.13 -9.48
CA ILE A 190 -42.86 -49.80 -10.06
C ILE A 190 -42.95 -48.75 -8.95
N ASP A 191 -43.76 -48.99 -7.91
CA ASP A 191 -43.92 -48.06 -6.77
C ASP A 191 -42.57 -47.78 -6.10
N ARG A 192 -41.77 -48.82 -5.86
CA ARG A 192 -40.42 -48.65 -5.29
C ARG A 192 -39.48 -47.90 -6.24
N MET A 193 -39.51 -48.21 -7.53
CA MET A 193 -38.69 -47.49 -8.52
C MET A 193 -39.04 -46.01 -8.54
N GLU A 194 -40.32 -45.65 -8.52
CA GLU A 194 -40.77 -44.26 -8.49
C GLU A 194 -40.34 -43.55 -7.19
N GLU A 195 -40.47 -44.21 -6.04
CA GLU A 195 -40.02 -43.68 -4.77
C GLU A 195 -38.49 -43.48 -4.75
N GLN A 196 -37.73 -44.45 -5.26
CA GLN A 196 -36.28 -44.33 -5.40
C GLN A 196 -35.90 -43.17 -6.32
N ILE A 197 -36.56 -43.00 -7.47
CA ILE A 197 -36.30 -41.87 -8.37
C ILE A 197 -36.60 -40.53 -7.67
N LYS A 198 -37.74 -40.42 -6.97
CA LYS A 198 -38.09 -39.20 -6.22
C LYS A 198 -37.05 -38.89 -5.14
N ASN A 199 -36.60 -39.91 -4.41
CA ASN A 199 -35.57 -39.78 -3.38
C ASN A 199 -34.21 -39.39 -3.98
N LEU A 200 -33.78 -40.05 -5.06
CA LEU A 200 -32.57 -39.72 -5.81
C LEU A 200 -32.60 -38.26 -6.28
N MET A 201 -33.69 -37.83 -6.91
CA MET A 201 -33.85 -36.44 -7.38
C MET A 201 -33.75 -35.44 -6.24
N LYS A 202 -34.39 -35.73 -5.10
CA LYS A 202 -34.34 -34.87 -3.92
C LYS A 202 -32.92 -34.79 -3.36
N SER A 203 -32.25 -35.93 -3.18
CA SER A 203 -30.88 -36.00 -2.68
C SER A 203 -29.89 -35.33 -3.62
N TYR A 204 -30.00 -35.53 -4.94
CA TYR A 204 -29.19 -34.80 -5.91
C TYR A 204 -29.33 -33.30 -5.74
N LYS A 205 -30.57 -32.79 -5.63
CA LYS A 205 -30.81 -31.35 -5.42
C LYS A 205 -30.14 -30.85 -4.13
N GLU A 206 -30.31 -31.57 -3.02
CA GLU A 206 -29.71 -31.21 -1.73
C GLU A 206 -28.17 -31.25 -1.78
N GLU A 207 -27.57 -32.25 -2.42
CA GLU A 207 -26.12 -32.33 -2.59
C GLU A 207 -25.58 -31.23 -3.51
N TYR A 208 -26.30 -30.90 -4.61
CA TYR A 208 -25.95 -29.76 -5.46
C TYR A 208 -25.97 -28.44 -4.67
N GLU A 209 -27.00 -28.20 -3.85
CA GLU A 209 -27.07 -27.01 -2.99
C GLU A 209 -25.91 -26.98 -1.98
N LYS A 210 -25.52 -28.11 -1.39
CA LYS A 210 -24.36 -28.18 -0.48
C LYS A 210 -23.04 -27.85 -1.20
N ILE A 211 -22.86 -28.41 -2.40
CA ILE A 211 -21.68 -28.13 -3.23
C ILE A 211 -21.63 -26.64 -3.57
N GLU A 212 -22.73 -26.06 -4.07
CA GLU A 212 -22.81 -24.64 -4.41
C GLU A 212 -22.49 -23.75 -3.21
N ASN A 213 -23.11 -24.02 -2.06
CA ASN A 213 -22.83 -23.30 -0.81
C ASN A 213 -21.36 -23.41 -0.38
N SER A 214 -20.69 -24.55 -0.60
CA SER A 214 -19.26 -24.70 -0.28
C SER A 214 -18.38 -23.81 -1.18
N PHE A 215 -18.68 -23.77 -2.48
CA PHE A 215 -17.97 -22.90 -3.43
C PHE A 215 -18.24 -21.41 -3.18
N GLU A 216 -19.47 -21.05 -2.82
CA GLU A 216 -19.81 -19.67 -2.47
C GLU A 216 -19.07 -19.19 -1.22
N LYS A 217 -18.96 -20.04 -0.19
CA LYS A 217 -18.18 -19.75 1.02
C LYS A 217 -16.71 -19.55 0.70
N GLU A 218 -16.08 -20.49 -0.01
CA GLU A 218 -14.68 -20.35 -0.40
C GLU A 218 -14.42 -19.07 -1.22
N ARG A 219 -15.33 -18.74 -2.14
CA ARG A 219 -15.25 -17.51 -2.92
C ARG A 219 -15.39 -16.28 -2.04
N ALA A 220 -16.32 -16.28 -1.09
CA ALA A 220 -16.51 -15.17 -0.16
C ALA A 220 -15.28 -14.96 0.73
N GLU A 221 -14.67 -16.03 1.23
CA GLU A 221 -13.45 -15.99 2.03
C GLU A 221 -12.25 -15.49 1.23
N LEU A 222 -12.09 -15.94 -0.03
CA LEU A 222 -11.04 -15.45 -0.91
C LEU A 222 -11.20 -13.97 -1.21
N LEU A 223 -12.42 -13.52 -1.52
CA LEU A 223 -12.71 -12.10 -1.72
C LEU A 223 -12.46 -11.27 -0.45
N HIS A 224 -12.82 -11.80 0.71
CA HIS A 224 -12.57 -11.14 1.99
C HIS A 224 -11.06 -10.98 2.24
N ARG A 225 -10.28 -12.05 2.08
CA ARG A 225 -8.81 -12.02 2.21
C ARG A 225 -8.19 -10.97 1.29
N ASN A 226 -8.51 -11.03 -0.01
CA ASN A 226 -8.00 -10.06 -0.99
C ASN A 226 -8.37 -8.61 -0.63
N ARG A 227 -9.59 -8.39 -0.14
CA ARG A 227 -10.03 -7.06 0.30
C ARG A 227 -9.25 -6.59 1.52
N THR A 228 -9.06 -7.44 2.53
CA THR A 228 -8.28 -7.08 3.73
C THR A 228 -6.83 -6.77 3.40
N GLU A 229 -6.19 -7.54 2.51
CA GLU A 229 -4.83 -7.27 2.05
C GLU A 229 -4.73 -5.95 1.29
N TRP A 230 -5.71 -5.67 0.42
CA TRP A 230 -5.77 -4.40 -0.30
C TRP A 230 -5.94 -3.21 0.67
N GLU A 231 -6.87 -3.32 1.62
CA GLU A 231 -7.10 -2.30 2.65
C GLU A 231 -5.85 -2.06 3.50
N GLN A 232 -5.12 -3.12 3.85
CA GLN A 232 -3.84 -3.05 4.56
C GLN A 232 -2.78 -2.33 3.72
N LYS A 233 -2.54 -2.75 2.46
CA LYS A 233 -1.57 -2.11 1.57
C LYS A 233 -1.90 -0.63 1.34
N MET A 234 -3.19 -0.29 1.23
CA MET A 234 -3.64 1.10 1.11
C MET A 234 -3.40 1.90 2.39
N LYS A 235 -3.58 1.28 3.57
CA LYS A 235 -3.25 1.91 4.84
C LYS A 235 -1.75 2.16 4.96
N GLU A 236 -0.92 1.16 4.68
CA GLU A 236 0.54 1.29 4.70
C GLU A 236 1.04 2.38 3.75
N ARG A 237 0.42 2.51 2.57
CA ARG A 237 0.71 3.61 1.64
C ARG A 237 0.38 4.97 2.27
N ARG A 238 -0.81 5.14 2.84
CA ARG A 238 -1.21 6.40 3.49
C ARG A 238 -0.28 6.76 4.64
N ASP A 239 0.08 5.78 5.47
CA ASP A 239 0.97 5.99 6.61
C ASP A 239 2.36 6.48 6.14
N LYS A 240 2.90 5.89 5.06
CA LYS A 240 4.15 6.36 4.43
C LYS A 240 4.05 7.76 3.82
N GLU A 241 2.91 8.10 3.19
CA GLU A 241 2.67 9.44 2.66
C GLU A 241 2.63 10.49 3.78
N VAL A 242 1.97 10.19 4.90
CA VAL A 242 1.93 11.05 6.09
C VAL A 242 3.33 11.21 6.68
N GLU A 243 4.07 10.11 6.84
CA GLU A 243 5.45 10.17 7.36
C GLU A 243 6.34 11.05 6.48
N TYR A 244 6.25 10.91 5.16
CA TYR A 244 6.98 11.76 4.22
C TYR A 244 6.63 13.25 4.37
N LEU A 245 5.35 13.58 4.51
CA LEU A 245 4.91 14.96 4.73
C LEU A 245 5.42 15.51 6.07
N MET A 246 5.39 14.71 7.14
CA MET A 246 5.94 15.11 8.44
C MET A 246 7.45 15.37 8.36
N GLN A 247 8.21 14.51 7.69
CA GLN A 247 9.64 14.71 7.48
C GLN A 247 9.92 15.98 6.66
N ARG A 248 9.09 16.27 5.65
CA ARG A 248 9.21 17.50 4.85
C ARG A 248 8.89 18.74 5.69
N MET A 249 7.83 18.72 6.50
CA MET A 249 7.49 19.82 7.40
C MET A 249 8.63 20.10 8.38
N LYS A 250 9.18 19.06 9.01
CA LYS A 250 10.31 19.19 9.93
C LYS A 250 11.53 19.87 9.28
N LYS A 251 11.86 19.49 8.04
CA LYS A 251 12.96 20.14 7.28
C LYS A 251 12.69 21.62 7.00
N VAL A 252 11.43 21.98 6.73
CA VAL A 252 11.05 23.38 6.52
C VAL A 252 11.18 24.16 7.83
N GLU A 253 10.67 23.62 8.94
CA GLU A 253 10.80 24.22 10.28
C GLU A 253 12.28 24.43 10.66
N GLU A 254 13.13 23.42 10.45
CA GLU A 254 14.58 23.52 10.68
C GLU A 254 15.22 24.63 9.83
N SER A 255 14.81 24.76 8.57
CA SER A 255 15.30 25.80 7.66
C SER A 255 14.83 27.20 8.08
N GLU A 256 13.58 27.34 8.52
CA GLU A 256 13.05 28.59 9.06
C GLU A 256 13.75 29.01 10.36
N MET A 257 14.03 28.05 11.25
CA MET A 257 14.83 28.31 12.46
C MET A 257 16.23 28.81 12.10
N MET A 258 16.91 28.17 11.14
CA MET A 258 18.23 28.61 10.68
C MET A 258 18.19 30.01 10.05
N LEU A 259 17.18 30.31 9.23
CA LEU A 259 16.99 31.65 8.64
C LEU A 259 16.73 32.73 9.69
N ASN A 260 15.90 32.43 10.68
CA ASN A 260 15.61 33.36 11.78
C ASN A 260 16.86 33.62 12.64
N LYS A 261 17.66 32.58 12.89
CA LYS A 261 18.94 32.73 13.59
C LYS A 261 19.88 33.64 12.80
N LEU A 262 20.06 33.39 11.51
CA LEU A 262 20.91 34.23 10.66
C LEU A 262 20.45 35.69 10.64
N ARG A 263 19.14 35.95 10.54
CA ARG A 263 18.58 37.31 10.62
C ARG A 263 18.89 38.00 11.94
N LEU A 264 18.88 37.26 13.04
CA LEU A 264 19.19 37.78 14.37
C LEU A 264 20.68 38.11 14.47
N ASP A 265 21.54 37.19 14.03
CA ASP A 265 22.99 37.37 13.99
C ASP A 265 23.35 38.61 13.11
N ASP A 266 22.79 38.73 11.91
CA ASP A 266 22.98 39.89 11.01
C ASP A 266 22.52 41.21 11.66
N ALA A 267 21.39 41.19 12.38
CA ALA A 267 20.88 42.37 13.08
C ALA A 267 21.79 42.79 14.24
N GLU A 268 22.32 41.82 14.99
CA GLU A 268 23.32 42.05 16.03
C GLU A 268 24.61 42.64 15.46
N GLU A 269 25.11 42.11 14.33
CA GLU A 269 26.28 42.65 13.63
C GLU A 269 26.05 44.09 13.16
N CYS A 270 24.91 44.37 12.53
CA CYS A 270 24.54 45.73 12.10
C CYS A 270 24.46 46.69 13.29
N ASN A 271 23.85 46.26 14.41
CA ASN A 271 23.76 47.07 15.63
C ASN A 271 25.14 47.31 16.25
N ALA A 272 26.03 46.32 16.22
CA ALA A 272 27.40 46.46 16.70
C ALA A 272 28.18 47.46 15.84
N ILE A 273 28.08 47.38 14.51
CA ILE A 273 28.71 48.33 13.59
C ILE A 273 28.13 49.74 13.78
N LYS A 274 26.80 49.87 13.88
CA LYS A 274 26.14 51.14 14.14
C LYS A 274 26.64 51.77 15.45
N THR A 275 26.71 51.00 16.53
CA THR A 275 27.22 51.48 17.82
C THR A 275 28.68 51.95 17.71
N LYS A 276 29.53 51.24 16.97
CA LYS A 276 30.91 51.66 16.70
C LYS A 276 30.97 53.00 15.95
N LEU A 277 30.19 53.14 14.87
CA LEU A 277 30.14 54.38 14.08
C LEU A 277 29.57 55.55 14.88
N ASP A 278 28.51 55.33 15.67
CA ASP A 278 27.93 56.36 16.54
C ASP A 278 28.96 56.84 17.58
N ASN A 279 29.74 55.92 18.16
CA ASN A 279 30.85 56.26 19.06
C ASN A 279 31.95 57.07 18.35
N GLU A 280 32.35 56.68 17.14
CA GLU A 280 33.34 57.42 16.35
C GLU A 280 32.86 58.83 16.00
N VAL A 281 31.59 58.98 15.60
CA VAL A 281 30.95 60.28 15.36
C VAL A 281 30.96 61.12 16.63
N GLN A 282 30.63 60.55 17.80
CA GLN A 282 30.65 61.25 19.07
C GLN A 282 32.06 61.75 19.43
N VAL A 283 33.09 60.91 19.23
CA VAL A 283 34.50 61.28 19.45
C VAL A 283 34.91 62.43 18.50
N LEU A 284 34.59 62.33 17.22
CA LEU A 284 34.90 63.38 16.24
C LEU A 284 34.18 64.69 16.57
N GLN A 285 32.91 64.63 16.99
CA GLN A 285 32.18 65.80 17.45
C GLN A 285 32.85 66.44 18.66
N GLN A 286 33.30 65.64 19.63
CA GLN A 286 34.03 66.13 20.80
C GLN A 286 35.35 66.80 20.40
N GLN A 287 36.12 66.20 19.49
CA GLN A 287 37.35 66.79 18.96
C GLN A 287 37.09 68.13 18.24
N VAL A 288 36.03 68.21 17.43
CA VAL A 288 35.63 69.47 16.77
C VAL A 288 35.23 70.53 17.80
N GLN A 289 34.46 70.17 18.83
CA GLN A 289 34.11 71.11 19.91
C GLN A 289 35.35 71.60 20.67
N GLN A 290 36.28 70.70 21.02
CA GLN A 290 37.56 71.06 21.63
C GLN A 290 38.35 72.01 20.73
N MET A 291 38.43 71.71 19.43
CA MET A 291 39.11 72.56 18.45
C MET A 291 38.45 73.93 18.31
N LYS A 292 37.10 74.00 18.30
CA LYS A 292 36.38 75.29 18.32
C LYS A 292 36.68 76.10 19.58
N ALA A 293 36.73 75.45 20.75
CA ALA A 293 37.07 76.12 22.01
C ALA A 293 38.52 76.63 22.00
N THR A 294 39.47 75.86 21.48
CA THR A 294 40.87 76.31 21.36
C THR A 294 41.03 77.45 20.35
N TYR A 295 40.33 77.39 19.21
CA TYR A 295 40.30 78.49 18.25
C TYR A 295 39.70 79.77 18.84
N HIS A 296 38.58 79.67 19.56
CA HIS A 296 37.96 80.82 20.20
C HIS A 296 38.90 81.46 21.22
N LEU A 297 39.55 80.65 22.07
CA LEU A 297 40.55 81.14 23.02
C LEU A 297 41.74 81.81 22.31
N ASN A 298 42.22 81.25 21.20
CA ASN A 298 43.30 81.84 20.42
C ASN A 298 42.87 83.16 19.74
N GLN A 299 41.62 83.23 19.26
CA GLN A 299 41.05 84.46 18.72
C GLN A 299 41.01 85.56 19.79
N GLU A 300 40.49 85.27 20.99
CA GLU A 300 40.49 86.21 22.11
C GLU A 300 41.90 86.67 22.49
N LYS A 301 42.89 85.74 22.51
CA LYS A 301 44.30 86.09 22.71
C LYS A 301 44.85 87.02 21.63
N LEU A 302 44.49 86.78 20.36
CA LEU A 302 44.94 87.60 19.24
C LEU A 302 44.30 89.00 19.30
N GLU A 303 43.01 89.08 19.62
CA GLU A 303 42.28 90.32 19.82
C GLU A 303 42.88 91.14 20.97
N TYR A 304 43.19 90.48 22.09
CA TYR A 304 43.91 91.10 23.20
C TYR A 304 45.27 91.66 22.77
N ASN A 305 46.10 90.84 22.09
CA ASN A 305 47.41 91.28 21.59
C ASN A 305 47.28 92.47 20.62
N LEU A 306 46.29 92.45 19.73
CA LEU A 306 46.01 93.54 18.81
C LEU A 306 45.59 94.81 19.56
N HIS A 307 44.81 94.69 20.63
CA HIS A 307 44.43 95.81 21.47
C HIS A 307 45.64 96.42 22.20
N VAL A 308 46.54 95.59 22.72
CA VAL A 308 47.81 96.03 23.34
C VAL A 308 48.69 96.74 22.32
N LEU A 309 48.85 96.19 21.11
CA LEU A 309 49.62 96.82 20.04
C LEU A 309 49.03 98.16 19.61
N LYS A 310 47.70 98.25 19.46
CA LYS A 310 47.02 99.52 19.17
C LYS A 310 47.29 100.58 20.25
N LYS A 311 47.16 100.22 21.54
CA LYS A 311 47.50 101.15 22.63
C LYS A 311 48.97 101.58 22.58
N ARG A 312 49.88 100.65 22.29
CA ARG A 312 51.31 100.96 22.14
C ARG A 312 51.59 101.88 20.95
N ASP A 313 50.88 101.71 19.84
CA ASP A 313 50.98 102.60 18.67
C ASP A 313 50.39 103.98 18.94
N GLU A 314 49.29 104.07 19.69
CA GLU A 314 48.73 105.34 20.18
C GLU A 314 49.74 106.06 21.10
N GLU A 315 50.32 105.36 22.06
CA GLU A 315 51.38 105.87 22.95
C GLU A 315 52.62 106.32 22.17
N ASN A 316 53.07 105.52 21.19
CA ASN A 316 54.16 105.88 20.29
C ASN A 316 53.82 107.12 19.46
N THR A 317 52.59 107.24 18.98
CA THR A 317 52.12 108.40 18.21
C THR A 317 52.08 109.67 19.06
N ILE A 318 51.62 109.56 20.31
CA ILE A 318 51.68 110.64 21.32
C ILE A 318 53.14 111.02 21.59
N THR A 319 54.02 110.05 21.80
CA THR A 319 55.45 110.30 22.04
C THR A 319 56.09 110.99 20.84
N LYS A 320 55.79 110.52 19.62
CA LYS A 320 56.29 111.10 18.36
C LYS A 320 55.79 112.52 18.15
N THR A 321 54.53 112.82 18.48
CA THR A 321 53.99 114.19 18.42
C THR A 321 54.59 115.09 19.49
N GLN A 322 54.82 114.61 20.71
CA GLN A 322 55.54 115.35 21.76
C GLN A 322 56.98 115.66 21.35
N GLN A 323 57.71 114.68 20.79
CA GLN A 323 59.07 114.91 20.28
C GLN A 323 59.10 115.88 19.11
N LYS A 324 58.15 115.80 18.16
CA LYS A 324 57.99 116.79 17.08
C LYS A 324 57.79 118.20 17.65
N ARG A 325 56.91 118.38 18.63
CA ARG A 325 56.70 119.68 19.31
C ARG A 325 57.98 120.18 20.00
N LYS A 326 58.77 119.29 20.60
CA LYS A 326 60.05 119.63 21.24
C LYS A 326 61.10 120.08 20.21
N ILE A 327 61.15 119.42 19.05
CA ILE A 327 62.01 119.83 17.92
C ILE A 327 61.61 121.22 17.43
N THR A 328 60.31 121.50 17.24
CA THR A 328 59.84 122.83 16.82
C THR A 328 60.24 123.91 17.83
N ARG A 329 60.08 123.67 19.13
CA ARG A 329 60.55 124.61 20.17
C ARG A 329 62.05 124.85 20.13
N LEU A 330 62.85 123.80 19.91
CA LEU A 330 64.31 123.93 19.78
C LEU A 330 64.68 124.74 18.53
N GLN A 331 63.98 124.54 17.41
CA GLN A 331 64.13 125.34 16.19
C GLN A 331 63.78 126.82 16.44
N ASP A 332 62.70 127.10 17.17
CA ASP A 332 62.32 128.47 17.54
C ASP A 332 63.37 129.12 18.46
N THR A 333 63.90 128.40 19.45
CA THR A 333 64.99 128.92 20.29
C THR A 333 66.27 129.18 19.50
N LEU A 334 66.59 128.35 18.52
CA LEU A 334 67.72 128.55 17.62
C LEU A 334 67.51 129.81 16.75
N GLY A 335 66.28 130.01 16.25
CA GLY A 335 65.89 131.22 15.52
C GLY A 335 66.02 132.48 16.38
N ASN A 336 65.54 132.43 17.63
CA ASN A 336 65.64 133.54 18.58
C ASN A 336 67.09 133.87 18.98
N LEU A 337 67.94 132.85 19.15
CA LEU A 337 69.37 133.05 19.44
C LEU A 337 70.10 133.67 18.24
N LYS A 338 69.79 133.23 17.01
CA LYS A 338 70.30 133.88 15.79
C LYS A 338 69.88 135.35 15.69
N ALA A 339 68.63 135.66 16.01
CA ALA A 339 68.12 137.03 16.04
C ALA A 339 68.79 137.89 17.13
N ARG A 340 69.08 137.32 18.31
CA ARG A 340 69.82 138.01 19.39
C ARG A 340 71.28 138.30 19.03
N CYS A 341 71.99 137.35 18.41
CA CYS A 341 73.36 137.59 17.92
C CYS A 341 73.39 138.71 16.88
N ALA A 342 72.47 138.71 15.91
CA ALA A 342 72.39 139.77 14.90
C ALA A 342 72.11 141.16 15.51
N LYS A 343 71.35 141.21 16.62
CA LYS A 343 71.05 142.46 17.34
C LYS A 343 72.24 142.97 18.16
N GLN A 344 73.00 142.07 18.80
CA GLN A 344 74.24 142.42 19.51
C GLN A 344 75.35 142.87 18.57
N GLU A 345 75.49 142.25 17.40
CA GLU A 345 76.43 142.71 16.37
C GLU A 345 76.10 144.12 15.87
N LYS A 346 74.81 144.45 15.75
CA LYS A 346 74.35 145.80 15.37
C LYS A 346 74.65 146.84 16.45
N GLN A 347 74.34 146.54 17.72
CA GLN A 347 74.66 147.42 18.86
C GLN A 347 76.16 147.67 19.01
N ALA A 348 77.00 146.63 18.89
CA ALA A 348 78.45 146.78 18.98
C ALA A 348 79.03 147.65 17.83
N ARG A 349 78.42 147.62 16.64
CA ARG A 349 78.79 148.54 15.54
C ARG A 349 78.42 149.98 15.83
N GLU A 350 77.21 150.23 16.35
CA GLU A 350 76.71 151.56 16.67
C GLU A 350 77.49 152.20 17.84
N GLU A 351 77.85 151.43 18.87
CA GLU A 351 78.70 151.89 19.98
C GLU A 351 80.12 152.22 19.52
N LYS A 352 80.70 151.41 18.64
CA LYS A 352 82.03 151.70 18.05
C LYS A 352 82.00 153.00 17.24
N GLN A 353 80.91 153.27 16.52
CA GLN A 353 80.74 154.51 15.74
C GLN A 353 80.68 155.73 16.67
N SER A 354 79.88 155.67 17.75
CA SER A 354 79.71 156.75 18.73
C SER A 354 81.03 157.15 19.43
N ILE A 355 81.80 156.17 19.90
CA ILE A 355 83.06 156.42 20.61
C ILE A 355 84.12 157.05 19.69
N THR A 356 84.08 156.72 18.39
CA THR A 356 85.00 157.28 17.39
C THR A 356 84.69 158.76 17.11
N ASP A 357 83.42 159.15 17.16
CA ASP A 357 82.98 160.53 16.92
C ASP A 357 83.21 161.43 18.14
N ASP A 358 83.04 160.90 19.37
CA ASP A 358 83.35 161.62 20.61
C ASP A 358 84.87 161.85 20.79
N TYR A 359 85.70 160.88 20.38
CA TYR A 359 87.15 161.05 20.36
C TYR A 359 87.60 162.18 19.41
N LYS A 360 86.97 162.31 18.24
CA LYS A 360 87.27 163.41 17.30
C LYS A 360 86.86 164.77 17.83
N ARG A 361 85.75 164.85 18.58
CA ARG A 361 85.23 166.10 19.17
C ARG A 361 86.14 166.62 20.30
N ILE A 362 86.63 165.74 21.17
CA ILE A 362 87.53 166.10 22.30
C ILE A 362 88.92 166.53 21.81
N VAL A 363 89.43 165.94 20.73
CA VAL A 363 90.70 166.35 20.11
C VAL A 363 90.59 167.74 19.47
N GLN A 364 89.42 168.13 18.95
CA GLN A 364 89.16 169.45 18.38
C GLN A 364 88.99 170.54 19.46
N GLU A 365 88.38 170.23 20.61
CA GLU A 365 88.22 171.18 21.72
C GLU A 365 89.53 171.50 22.45
N ASN A 366 90.44 170.53 22.59
CA ASN A 366 91.76 170.78 23.19
C ASN A 366 92.66 171.65 22.30
N LYS A 367 92.64 171.46 20.97
CA LYS A 367 93.34 172.35 20.03
C LYS A 367 92.82 173.79 20.04
N HIS A 368 91.56 174.01 20.44
CA HIS A 368 90.96 175.34 20.49
C HIS A 368 91.29 176.10 21.79
N ARG A 369 91.58 175.38 22.89
CA ARG A 369 92.01 175.97 24.16
C ARG A 369 93.47 176.43 24.14
N GLU A 370 94.36 175.79 23.38
CA GLU A 370 95.76 176.22 23.21
C GLU A 370 95.93 177.59 22.52
N LYS A 371 94.89 178.14 21.86
CA LYS A 371 94.98 179.40 21.09
C LYS A 371 94.47 180.66 21.82
N LYS A 372 93.91 180.57 23.03
CA LYS A 372 93.25 181.71 23.71
C LYS A 372 93.91 182.18 25.02
N MET A 373 95.09 181.68 25.37
CA MET A 373 95.89 182.20 26.49
C MET A 373 97.33 182.55 26.06
N LYS A 374 97.43 183.42 25.04
CA LYS A 374 98.57 184.33 24.84
C LYS A 374 98.00 185.71 24.54
#